data_AF-A0A9W8MRZ6-F1
#
_entry.id   AF-A0A9W8MRZ6-F1
#
_cell.length_a   1.000
_cell.length_b   1.000
_cell.length_c   1.000
_cell.angle_alpha   90.00
_cell.angle_beta   90.00
_cell.angle_gamma   90.00
#
_symmetry.space_group_name_H-M   'P 1'
#
loop_
_entity.id
_entity.type
_entity.pdbx_description
1 polymer ?
#
loop_
_entity_poly.entity_id
_entity_poly.type
_entity_poly.pdbx_seq_one_letter_code
_entity_poly.pdbx_strand_id
1 'polypeptide(L)'
;MSSTATAAAGQVNENFLAPIQRVLTYHQPVSSEPPSIFIFNVGRSSPRQINDGPVDDTTLLQSFINALQSIKANGYVVQGAMYGPEGANIFIDTDDEDWDAQISIQ
;
A
#
# COMPACT_ATOMS: atom_id res chain seq x y z
N MET A 1 20.67 -85.06 4.52
CA MET A 1 21.61 -84.79 3.40
C MET A 1 20.88 -83.88 2.41
N SER A 2 21.55 -82.84 1.90
CA SER A 2 21.13 -81.91 0.81
C SER A 2 19.77 -81.20 0.95
N SER A 3 19.59 -79.87 0.98
CA SER A 3 20.29 -78.70 0.39
C SER A 3 19.97 -78.39 -1.08
N THR A 4 19.09 -77.41 -1.29
CA THR A 4 19.04 -76.35 -2.34
C THR A 4 17.81 -75.46 -2.01
N ALA A 5 17.83 -74.14 -1.76
CA ALA A 5 18.56 -72.97 -2.28
C ALA A 5 17.76 -72.13 -3.30
N THR A 6 18.07 -70.81 -3.32
CA THR A 6 17.56 -69.75 -4.23
C THR A 6 16.14 -69.26 -3.89
N ALA A 7 15.85 -67.96 -3.66
CA ALA A 7 16.70 -66.77 -3.47
C ALA A 7 15.93 -65.66 -2.68
N ALA A 8 16.59 -64.54 -2.35
CA ALA A 8 15.97 -63.36 -1.73
C ALA A 8 15.53 -62.32 -2.79
N ALA A 9 14.34 -61.74 -2.63
CA ALA A 9 13.90 -60.58 -3.40
C ALA A 9 14.36 -59.29 -2.70
N GLY A 10 15.15 -58.46 -3.39
CA GLY A 10 15.54 -57.15 -2.88
C GLY A 10 14.37 -56.17 -2.92
N GLN A 11 14.13 -55.46 -1.82
CA GLN A 11 13.18 -54.35 -1.81
C GLN A 11 13.78 -53.15 -2.54
N VAL A 12 13.24 -52.82 -3.71
CA VAL A 12 13.49 -51.55 -4.38
C VAL A 12 12.90 -50.42 -3.53
N ASN A 13 13.73 -49.45 -3.18
CA ASN A 13 13.30 -48.23 -2.49
C ASN A 13 12.50 -47.37 -3.48
N GLU A 14 11.18 -47.36 -3.36
CA GLU A 14 10.33 -46.53 -4.21
C GLU A 14 10.56 -45.05 -3.86
N ASN A 15 11.25 -44.34 -4.76
CA ASN A 15 11.40 -42.89 -4.71
C ASN A 15 10.03 -42.21 -4.79
N PHE A 16 9.39 -42.04 -3.63
CA PHE A 16 8.17 -41.26 -3.49
C PHE A 16 8.50 -39.79 -3.76
N LEU A 17 8.35 -39.38 -5.03
CA LEU A 17 8.39 -37.98 -5.43
C LEU A 17 7.17 -37.28 -4.82
N ALA A 18 7.34 -36.75 -3.61
CA ALA A 18 6.34 -35.89 -2.99
C ALA A 18 6.06 -34.71 -3.93
N PRO A 19 4.79 -34.37 -4.22
CA PRO A 19 4.48 -33.23 -5.05
C PRO A 19 5.01 -31.97 -4.39
N ILE A 20 5.91 -31.24 -5.08
CA ILE A 20 6.41 -29.95 -4.61
C ILE A 20 5.26 -28.96 -4.71
N GLN A 21 4.50 -28.84 -3.62
CA GLN A 21 3.47 -27.84 -3.46
C GLN A 21 4.13 -26.46 -3.54
N ARG A 22 4.05 -25.80 -4.70
CA ARG A 22 4.45 -24.39 -4.83
C ARG A 22 3.55 -23.56 -3.93
N VAL A 23 4.03 -23.24 -2.74
CA VAL A 23 3.45 -22.20 -1.89
C VAL A 23 3.66 -20.88 -2.63
N LEU A 24 2.61 -20.42 -3.31
CA LEU A 24 2.52 -19.03 -3.75
C LEU A 24 2.29 -18.20 -2.49
N THR A 25 3.39 -17.82 -1.83
CA THR A 25 3.36 -16.85 -0.74
C THR A 25 2.93 -15.51 -1.32
N TYR A 26 1.62 -15.27 -1.34
CA TYR A 26 1.08 -13.94 -1.51
C TYR A 26 1.56 -13.12 -0.32
N HIS A 27 2.60 -12.31 -0.54
CA HIS A 27 2.86 -11.16 0.29
C HIS A 27 1.67 -10.21 0.12
N GLN A 28 0.66 -10.36 0.99
CA GLN A 28 -0.27 -9.26 1.23
C GLN A 28 0.59 -8.10 1.75
N PRO A 29 0.60 -6.93 1.09
CA PRO A 29 1.10 -5.72 1.75
C PRO A 29 0.13 -5.45 2.90
N VAL A 30 0.56 -5.75 4.12
CA VAL A 30 -0.24 -5.53 5.33
C VAL A 30 -0.08 -4.08 5.76
N SER A 31 -0.55 -3.15 4.92
CA SER A 31 -1.12 -1.92 5.44
C SER A 31 -2.57 -2.23 5.79
N SER A 32 -2.85 -2.35 7.08
CA SER A 32 -4.22 -2.53 7.59
C SER A 32 -4.98 -1.21 7.71
N GLU A 33 -4.37 -0.10 7.31
CA GLU A 33 -4.97 1.23 7.30
C GLU A 33 -5.66 1.47 5.95
N PRO A 34 -6.82 2.15 5.92
CA PRO A 34 -7.45 2.53 4.66
C PRO A 34 -6.53 3.50 3.88
N PRO A 35 -6.55 3.49 2.53
CA PRO A 35 -5.75 4.43 1.74
C PRO A 35 -6.10 5.88 2.08
N SER A 36 -5.12 6.63 2.55
CA SER A 36 -5.29 8.00 3.06
C SER A 36 -4.69 9.06 2.14
N ILE A 37 -5.13 10.31 2.30
CA ILE A 37 -4.52 11.48 1.67
C ILE A 37 -3.82 12.29 2.74
N PHE A 38 -2.51 12.44 2.56
CA PHE A 38 -1.66 13.25 3.40
C PHE A 38 -1.32 14.56 2.70
N ILE A 39 -1.48 15.68 3.40
CA ILE A 39 -1.09 17.00 2.89
C ILE A 39 -0.10 17.62 3.86
N PHE A 40 1.01 18.11 3.34
CA PHE A 40 2.13 18.65 4.10
C PHE A 40 2.43 20.08 3.65
N ASN A 41 2.49 21.02 4.58
CA ASN A 41 3.09 22.32 4.29
C ASN A 41 4.61 22.26 4.49
N VAL A 42 5.36 22.54 3.43
CA VAL A 42 6.83 22.59 3.38
C VAL A 42 7.35 24.03 3.16
N GLY A 43 6.46 25.02 3.25
CA GLY A 43 6.76 26.44 3.16
C GLY A 43 7.38 27.01 4.43
N ARG A 44 7.17 28.31 4.68
CA ARG A 44 7.80 29.03 5.81
C ARG A 44 7.04 28.92 7.12
N SER A 45 5.76 28.55 7.09
CA SER A 45 5.00 28.28 8.31
C SER A 45 5.42 26.94 8.93
N SER A 46 5.00 26.66 10.17
CA SER A 46 5.35 25.41 10.84
C SER A 46 4.85 24.21 10.03
N PRO A 47 5.68 23.17 9.77
CA PRO A 47 5.23 21.98 9.10
C PRO A 47 4.06 21.33 9.84
N ARG A 48 2.91 21.30 9.19
CA ARG A 48 1.71 20.59 9.64
C ARG A 48 1.37 19.49 8.63
N GLN A 49 0.61 18.51 9.12
CA GLN A 49 0.12 17.39 8.33
C GLN A 49 -1.36 17.21 8.65
N ILE A 50 -2.18 17.09 7.60
CA ILE A 50 -3.52 16.51 7.73
C ILE A 50 -3.53 15.13 7.08
N ASN A 51 -4.29 14.21 7.69
CA ASN A 51 -4.62 12.91 7.15
C ASN A 51 -6.15 12.87 7.05
N ASP A 52 -6.66 12.79 5.84
CA ASP A 52 -8.08 12.51 5.62
C ASP A 52 -8.23 11.39 4.59
N GLY A 53 -9.16 10.49 4.86
CA GLY A 53 -9.44 9.34 4.00
C GLY A 53 -10.59 9.63 3.04
N PRO A 54 -10.75 8.83 1.97
CA PRO A 54 -12.03 8.79 1.27
C PRO A 54 -13.13 8.34 2.25
N VAL A 55 -14.08 9.23 2.52
CA VAL A 55 -15.32 8.92 3.25
C VAL A 55 -16.32 8.31 2.26
N ASP A 56 -17.28 7.53 2.76
CA ASP A 56 -18.21 6.68 1.98
C ASP A 56 -18.67 7.29 0.64
N ASP A 57 -18.78 6.41 -0.38
CA ASP A 57 -19.07 6.70 -1.79
C ASP A 57 -18.02 7.52 -2.59
N THR A 58 -17.05 8.19 -1.95
CA THR A 58 -15.92 8.81 -2.69
C THR A 58 -14.74 7.85 -2.91
N THR A 59 -14.10 7.95 -4.07
CA THR A 59 -12.86 7.19 -4.34
C THR A 59 -11.63 8.00 -3.92
N LEU A 60 -10.54 7.32 -3.51
CA LEU A 60 -9.25 7.96 -3.21
C LEU A 60 -8.81 8.95 -4.32
N LEU A 61 -9.02 8.58 -5.59
CA LEU A 61 -8.71 9.45 -6.73
C LEU A 61 -9.57 10.71 -6.75
N GLN A 62 -10.86 10.61 -6.44
CA GLN A 62 -11.76 11.75 -6.37
C GLN A 62 -11.36 12.69 -5.22
N SER A 63 -11.13 12.15 -4.03
CA SER A 63 -10.71 12.93 -2.86
C SER A 63 -9.35 13.62 -3.10
N PHE A 64 -8.43 12.96 -3.81
CA PHE A 64 -7.15 13.55 -4.21
C PHE A 64 -7.31 14.70 -5.22
N ILE A 65 -8.25 14.58 -6.17
CA ILE A 65 -8.61 15.66 -7.08
C ILE A 65 -9.27 16.82 -6.33
N ASN A 66 -10.15 16.54 -5.37
CA ASN A 66 -10.85 17.56 -4.57
C ASN A 66 -9.86 18.35 -3.71
N ALA A 67 -8.91 17.66 -3.06
CA ALA A 67 -7.80 18.28 -2.34
C ALA A 67 -6.99 19.24 -3.23
N LEU A 68 -6.58 18.81 -4.43
CA LEU A 68 -5.84 19.65 -5.38
C LEU A 68 -6.66 20.84 -5.89
N GLN A 69 -7.98 20.68 -6.08
CA GLN A 69 -8.88 21.78 -6.44
C GLN A 69 -9.02 22.80 -5.32
N SER A 70 -9.14 22.35 -4.06
CA SER A 70 -9.23 23.21 -2.89
C SER A 70 -7.93 23.99 -2.65
N ILE A 71 -6.78 23.32 -2.71
CA ILE A 71 -5.43 23.94 -2.67
C ILE A 71 -5.31 25.04 -3.74
N LYS A 72 -5.75 24.75 -4.98
CA LYS A 72 -5.76 25.74 -6.07
C LYS A 72 -6.71 26.91 -5.80
N ALA A 73 -7.88 26.66 -5.22
CA ALA A 73 -8.88 27.69 -4.91
C ALA A 73 -8.37 28.68 -3.85
N ASN A 74 -7.63 28.18 -2.85
CA ASN A 74 -6.99 29.00 -1.82
C ASN A 74 -5.68 29.65 -2.28
N GLY A 75 -5.21 29.37 -3.51
CA GLY A 75 -4.02 29.98 -4.09
C GLY A 75 -2.68 29.42 -3.60
N TYR A 76 -2.69 28.28 -2.91
CA TYR A 76 -1.47 27.65 -2.38
C TYR A 76 -0.63 27.01 -3.51
N VAL A 77 0.69 27.02 -3.36
CA VAL A 77 1.61 26.46 -4.37
C VAL A 77 1.82 24.96 -4.10
N VAL A 78 1.51 24.10 -5.07
CA VAL A 78 1.87 22.67 -5.00
C VAL A 78 3.34 22.49 -5.39
N GLN A 79 4.16 22.05 -4.44
CA GLN A 79 5.57 21.71 -4.65
C GLN A 79 5.76 20.28 -5.17
N GLY A 80 4.83 19.37 -4.85
CA GLY A 80 4.82 18.02 -5.37
C GLY A 80 3.56 17.27 -5.00
N ALA A 81 3.18 16.26 -5.80
CA ALA A 81 2.05 15.39 -5.49
C ALA A 81 2.35 13.96 -5.97
N MET A 82 1.97 12.97 -5.18
CA MET A 82 2.17 11.55 -5.44
C MET A 82 0.86 10.81 -5.16
N TYR A 83 0.49 9.89 -6.05
CA TYR A 83 -0.70 9.06 -5.94
C TYR A 83 -0.31 7.60 -6.17
N GLY A 84 -0.80 6.70 -5.32
CA GLY A 84 -0.53 5.26 -5.40
C GLY A 84 -1.62 4.41 -4.75
N PRO A 85 -1.49 3.07 -4.80
CA PRO A 85 -2.47 2.15 -4.20
C PRO A 85 -2.54 2.27 -2.67
N GLU A 86 -1.45 2.67 -2.02
CA GLU A 86 -1.35 2.83 -0.55
C GLU A 86 -1.93 4.18 -0.06
N GLY A 87 -2.32 5.09 -0.94
CA GLY A 87 -2.74 6.45 -0.59
C GLY A 87 -2.14 7.53 -1.50
N ALA A 88 -2.27 8.79 -1.09
CA ALA A 88 -1.72 9.94 -1.78
C ALA A 88 -1.00 10.91 -0.82
N ASN A 89 -0.03 11.66 -1.36
CA ASN A 89 0.72 12.68 -0.65
C ASN A 89 0.75 13.96 -1.47
N ILE A 90 0.48 15.11 -0.87
CA ILE A 90 0.57 16.43 -1.49
C ILE A 90 1.47 17.32 -0.64
N PHE A 91 2.46 17.96 -1.25
CA PHE A 91 3.33 18.95 -0.63
C PHE A 91 2.94 20.33 -1.14
N ILE A 92 2.58 21.22 -0.23
CA ILE A 92 2.24 22.62 -0.51
C ILE A 92 3.24 23.58 0.13
N ASP A 93 3.30 24.78 -0.42
CA ASP A 93 4.04 25.91 0.12
C ASP A 93 3.07 27.08 0.26
N THR A 94 2.82 27.49 1.51
CA THR A 94 2.00 28.64 1.86
C THR A 94 2.45 29.23 3.19
N ASP A 95 2.45 30.56 3.27
CA ASP A 95 2.71 31.33 4.49
C ASP A 95 1.47 31.37 5.43
N ASP A 96 0.34 30.81 5.00
CA ASP A 96 -0.88 30.67 5.81
C ASP A 96 -0.64 29.68 6.97
N GLU A 97 -0.98 30.09 8.20
CA GLU A 97 -0.84 29.28 9.40
C GLU A 97 -2.06 28.37 9.66
N ASP A 98 -3.23 28.72 9.10
CA ASP A 98 -4.53 28.02 9.28
C ASP A 98 -4.96 27.31 7.97
N TRP A 99 -3.99 26.95 7.13
CA TRP A 99 -4.20 26.31 5.82
C TRP A 99 -4.93 24.96 5.93
N ASP A 100 -4.73 24.26 7.05
CA ASP A 100 -5.29 22.94 7.35
C ASP A 100 -6.82 22.98 7.49
N ALA A 101 -7.36 24.07 8.05
CA ALA A 101 -8.80 24.29 8.15
C ALA A 101 -9.47 24.68 6.81
N GLN A 102 -8.68 25.00 5.77
CA GLN A 102 -9.17 25.53 4.50
C GLN A 102 -9.19 24.51 3.34
N ILE A 103 -8.61 23.31 3.54
CA ILE A 103 -8.57 22.28 2.49
C ILE A 103 -9.76 21.32 2.62
N SER A 104 -10.60 21.24 1.59
CA SER A 104 -11.62 20.19 1.44
C SER A 104 -11.06 19.00 0.68
N ILE A 105 -11.20 17.81 1.26
CA ILE A 105 -10.81 16.53 0.68
C ILE A 105 -12.07 15.72 0.25
N GLN A 106 -13.24 16.14 0.71
CA GLN A 106 -14.57 15.69 0.28
C GLN A 106 -15.06 16.52 -0.92
#